data_AF-A0A6V7CF00-F1
#
_entry.id   AF-A0A6V7CF00-F1
#
_cell.length_a   1.000
_cell.length_b   1.000
_cell.length_c   1.000
_cell.angle_alpha   90.00
_cell.angle_beta   90.00
_cell.angle_gamma   90.00
#
_symmetry.space_group_name_H-M   'P 1'
#
loop_
_entity.id
_entity.type
_entity.pdbx_description
1 polymer ?
#
loop_
_entity_poly.entity_id
_entity_poly.type
_entity_poly.pdbx_seq_one_letter_code
_entity_poly.pdbx_strand_id
1 'polypeptide(L)'
;MNDPRQPSHPDHPMYQQIERGVHAIDAAHGREPDQTSARLTAALLPLAKEGGLSRVDHVLMSEANNKGVHGGENVFVVQGDPANPAHLRAHMKTEQALSTPEEQSFARTQQLASPAEQVQPPEPTQTPRLGQ
;
A
#
# COMPACT_ATOMS: atom_id res chain seq x y z
N MET A 1 -17.60 -12.24 -5.03
CA MET A 1 -16.72 -11.67 -6.09
C MET A 1 -16.52 -10.18 -5.83
N ASN A 2 -15.59 -9.81 -4.98
CA ASN A 2 -15.28 -8.40 -4.70
C ASN A 2 -13.76 -8.22 -4.52
N ASP A 3 -13.03 -8.74 -5.50
CA ASP A 3 -11.57 -8.71 -5.56
C ASP A 3 -11.15 -7.55 -6.49
N PRO A 4 -10.27 -6.64 -6.05
CA PRO A 4 -9.89 -5.46 -6.82
C PRO A 4 -9.07 -5.78 -8.08
N ARG A 5 -8.58 -7.01 -8.24
CA ARG A 5 -7.94 -7.47 -9.49
C ARG A 5 -8.94 -7.70 -10.61
N GLN A 6 -10.23 -7.82 -10.28
CA GLN A 6 -11.26 -8.06 -11.28
C GLN A 6 -11.66 -6.77 -11.99
N PRO A 7 -11.78 -6.76 -13.32
CA PRO A 7 -12.10 -5.55 -14.10
C PRO A 7 -13.48 -4.95 -13.77
N SER A 8 -14.39 -5.76 -13.22
CA SER A 8 -15.71 -5.32 -12.78
C SER A 8 -15.69 -4.57 -11.43
N HIS A 9 -14.55 -4.48 -10.75
CA HIS A 9 -14.44 -3.84 -9.44
C HIS A 9 -14.20 -2.32 -9.57
N PRO A 10 -14.85 -1.46 -8.77
CA PRO A 10 -14.67 -0.01 -8.85
C PRO A 10 -13.23 0.45 -8.57
N ASP A 11 -12.50 -0.25 -7.69
CA ASP A 11 -11.10 0.05 -7.39
C ASP A 11 -10.09 -0.60 -8.37
N HIS A 12 -10.56 -1.36 -9.38
CA HIS A 12 -9.68 -1.98 -10.39
C HIS A 12 -8.72 -1.02 -11.09
N PRO A 13 -9.15 0.14 -11.62
CA PRO A 13 -8.23 1.05 -12.29
C PRO A 13 -7.11 1.56 -11.37
N MET A 14 -7.44 1.77 -10.10
CA MET A 14 -6.48 2.20 -9.08
C MET A 14 -5.52 1.07 -8.71
N TYR A 15 -6.02 -0.16 -8.59
CA TYR A 15 -5.18 -1.34 -8.40
C TYR A 15 -4.17 -1.51 -9.54
N GLN A 16 -4.59 -1.39 -10.80
CA GLN A 16 -3.70 -1.47 -11.97
C GLN A 16 -2.67 -0.33 -12.02
N GLN A 17 -3.03 0.86 -11.54
CA GLN A 17 -2.08 1.96 -11.43
C GLN A 17 -0.98 1.67 -10.41
N ILE A 18 -1.36 1.14 -9.25
CA ILE A 18 -0.42 0.75 -8.20
C ILE A 18 0.48 -0.38 -8.69
N GLU A 19 -0.10 -1.42 -9.30
CA GLU A 19 0.63 -2.58 -9.82
C GLU A 19 1.74 -2.15 -10.79
N ARG A 20 1.41 -1.24 -11.74
CA ARG A 20 2.40 -0.68 -12.66
C ARG A 20 3.51 0.08 -11.95
N GLY A 21 3.18 0.84 -10.91
CA GLY A 21 4.17 1.57 -10.11
C GLY A 21 5.10 0.62 -9.35
N VAL A 22 4.55 -0.42 -8.73
CA VAL A 22 5.32 -1.46 -8.03
C VAL A 22 6.24 -2.21 -9.01
N HIS A 23 5.72 -2.63 -10.17
CA HIS A 23 6.53 -3.30 -11.19
C HIS A 23 7.66 -2.40 -11.71
N ALA A 24 7.44 -1.09 -11.83
CA ALA A 24 8.49 -0.15 -12.19
C ALA A 24 9.59 -0.09 -11.12
N ILE A 25 9.23 -0.18 -9.84
CA ILE A 25 10.19 -0.26 -8.73
C ILE A 25 10.97 -1.58 -8.77
N ASP A 26 10.31 -2.71 -9.00
CA ASP A 26 10.97 -4.01 -9.13
C ASP A 26 11.97 -4.01 -10.30
N ALA A 27 11.54 -3.50 -11.46
CA ALA A 27 12.39 -3.35 -12.63
C ALA A 27 13.60 -2.43 -12.36
N ALA A 28 13.42 -1.35 -11.60
CA ALA A 28 14.53 -0.47 -11.20
C ALA A 28 15.56 -1.18 -10.30
N HIS A 29 15.13 -2.18 -9.53
CA HIS A 29 16.01 -3.02 -8.71
C HIS A 29 16.49 -4.29 -9.42
N GLY A 30 16.14 -4.48 -10.70
CA GLY A 30 16.51 -5.68 -11.47
C GLY A 30 15.79 -6.96 -11.00
N ARG A 31 14.63 -6.81 -10.38
CA ARG A 31 13.79 -7.92 -9.90
C ARG A 31 12.56 -8.07 -10.80
N GLU A 32 12.14 -9.31 -11.03
CA GLU A 32 10.86 -9.60 -11.67
C GLU A 32 9.72 -9.52 -10.65
N PRO A 33 8.53 -9.04 -11.03
CA PRO A 33 7.40 -8.96 -10.12
C PRO A 33 7.05 -10.34 -9.57
N ASP A 34 7.08 -10.45 -8.24
CA ASP A 34 6.86 -11.70 -7.52
C ASP A 34 5.72 -11.57 -6.49
N GLN A 35 5.53 -12.56 -5.62
CA GLN A 35 4.47 -12.51 -4.61
C GLN A 35 4.66 -11.34 -3.62
N THR A 36 5.90 -10.89 -3.42
CA THR A 36 6.25 -9.67 -2.68
C THR A 36 5.63 -8.44 -3.35
N SER A 37 5.74 -8.33 -4.67
CA SER A 37 5.15 -7.26 -5.49
C SER A 37 3.62 -7.29 -5.42
N ALA A 38 3.03 -8.48 -5.41
CA ALA A 38 1.58 -8.65 -5.26
C ALA A 38 1.08 -8.19 -3.88
N ARG A 39 1.77 -8.56 -2.79
CA ARG A 39 1.47 -8.08 -1.43
C ARG A 39 1.63 -6.58 -1.30
N LEU A 40 2.72 -6.04 -1.85
CA LEU A 40 2.97 -4.59 -1.87
C LEU A 40 1.83 -3.87 -2.60
N THR A 41 1.47 -4.32 -3.80
CA THR A 41 0.36 -3.76 -4.59
C THR A 41 -0.95 -3.81 -3.82
N ALA A 42 -1.27 -4.96 -3.21
CA ALA A 42 -2.48 -5.13 -2.43
C ALA A 42 -2.53 -4.19 -1.22
N ALA A 43 -1.43 -4.04 -0.48
CA ALA A 43 -1.34 -3.19 0.72
C ALA A 43 -1.41 -1.69 0.42
N LEU A 44 -0.94 -1.27 -0.75
CA LEU A 44 -0.98 0.13 -1.18
C LEU A 44 -2.39 0.62 -1.57
N LEU A 45 -3.27 -0.29 -2.00
CA LEU A 45 -4.63 0.08 -2.39
C LEU A 45 -5.47 0.65 -1.23
N PRO A 46 -5.62 -0.01 -0.07
CA PRO A 46 -6.34 0.56 1.05
C PRO A 46 -5.61 1.79 1.61
N LEU A 47 -4.26 1.81 1.63
CA LEU A 47 -3.49 2.97 2.06
C LEU A 47 -3.85 4.23 1.26
N ALA A 48 -3.93 4.11 -0.06
CA ALA A 48 -4.25 5.23 -0.92
C ALA A 48 -5.67 5.74 -0.65
N LYS A 49 -6.65 4.84 -0.46
CA LYS A 49 -8.02 5.22 -0.09
C LYS A 49 -8.10 5.89 1.28
N GLU A 50 -7.39 5.38 2.28
CA GLU A 50 -7.28 6.00 3.62
C GLU A 50 -6.62 7.39 3.55
N GLY A 51 -5.66 7.57 2.63
CA GLY A 51 -5.06 8.86 2.34
C GLY A 51 -5.95 9.83 1.56
N GLY A 52 -7.17 9.43 1.20
CA GLY A 52 -8.09 10.25 0.39
C GLY A 52 -7.72 10.36 -1.08
N LEU A 53 -6.85 9.48 -1.60
CA LEU A 53 -6.52 9.41 -3.01
C LEU A 53 -7.66 8.71 -3.76
N SER A 54 -8.07 9.28 -4.90
CA SER A 54 -8.98 8.62 -5.86
C SER A 54 -8.23 7.90 -6.98
N ARG A 55 -6.94 8.17 -7.17
CA ARG A 55 -6.06 7.50 -8.14
C ARG A 55 -4.62 7.53 -7.65
N VAL A 56 -3.80 6.63 -8.21
CA VAL A 56 -2.35 6.63 -7.94
C VAL A 56 -1.64 6.91 -9.25
N ASP A 57 -0.86 7.99 -9.28
CA ASP A 57 -0.08 8.37 -10.46
C ASP A 57 1.36 7.90 -10.33
N HIS A 58 1.91 7.90 -9.11
CA HIS A 58 3.26 7.44 -8.84
C HIS A 58 3.32 6.57 -7.58
N VAL A 59 4.12 5.51 -7.66
CA VAL A 59 4.56 4.71 -6.50
C VAL A 59 6.06 4.92 -6.36
N LEU A 60 6.51 5.36 -5.18
CA LEU A 60 7.90 5.73 -4.92
C LEU A 60 8.37 5.04 -3.63
N MET A 61 9.67 4.80 -3.51
CA MET A 61 10.30 4.35 -2.27
C MET A 61 11.04 5.49 -1.59
N SER A 62 11.21 5.43 -0.27
CA SER A 62 12.04 6.40 0.45
C SER A 62 13.49 6.28 -0.01
N GLU A 63 14.12 7.42 -0.20
CA GLU A 63 15.56 7.49 -0.35
C GLU A 63 16.24 7.49 1.02
N ALA A 64 17.47 6.99 1.06
CA ALA A 64 18.28 7.06 2.27
C ALA A 64 18.54 8.54 2.62
N ASN A 65 18.33 8.91 3.88
CA ASN A 65 18.55 10.29 4.32
C ASN A 65 19.32 10.38 5.64
N ASN A 66 19.84 11.58 5.92
CA ASN A 66 20.64 11.84 7.11
C ASN A 66 19.84 11.79 8.43
N LYS A 67 18.52 11.59 8.35
CA LYS A 67 17.61 11.41 9.50
C LYS A 67 17.42 9.93 9.87
N GLY A 68 18.21 9.02 9.28
CA GLY A 68 18.21 7.60 9.61
C GLY A 68 17.14 6.77 8.89
N VAL A 69 16.46 7.32 7.88
CA VAL A 69 15.59 6.52 7.01
C VAL A 69 16.46 5.78 6.00
N HIS A 70 16.29 4.47 5.90
CA HIS A 70 16.99 3.68 4.91
C HIS A 70 16.31 3.76 3.52
N GLY A 71 17.10 3.56 2.46
CA GLY A 71 16.55 3.42 1.11
C GLY A 71 15.57 2.24 1.07
N GLY A 72 14.37 2.45 0.55
CA GLY A 72 13.33 1.42 0.48
C GLY A 72 12.59 1.14 1.79
N GLU A 73 12.87 1.86 2.88
CA GLU A 73 12.20 1.65 4.17
C GLU A 73 10.69 1.96 4.12
N ASN A 74 10.32 3.01 3.39
CA ASN A 74 8.93 3.43 3.22
C ASN A 74 8.56 3.41 1.75
N VAL A 75 7.30 3.12 1.48
CA VAL A 75 6.70 3.21 0.15
C VAL A 75 5.61 4.28 0.17
N PHE A 76 5.56 5.07 -0.90
CA PHE A 76 4.68 6.22 -1.06
C PHE A 76 3.80 6.02 -2.28
N VAL A 77 2.52 6.32 -2.14
CA VAL A 77 1.59 6.50 -3.25
C VAL A 77 1.30 7.98 -3.38
N VAL A 78 1.38 8.48 -4.61
CA VAL A 78 1.19 9.90 -4.92
C VAL A 78 0.14 10.05 -6.00
N GLN A 79 -0.78 10.97 -5.78
CA GLN A 79 -1.74 11.43 -6.76
C GLN A 79 -1.33 12.81 -7.26
N GLY A 80 -1.29 12.96 -8.58
CA GLY A 80 -0.81 14.15 -9.27
C GLY A 80 0.71 14.18 -9.43
N ASP A 81 1.22 15.33 -9.84
CA ASP A 81 2.64 15.54 -10.06
C ASP A 81 3.39 15.71 -8.72
N PRO A 82 4.47 14.96 -8.46
CA PRO A 82 5.19 15.04 -7.19
C PRO A 82 5.91 16.39 -6.96
N ALA A 83 6.17 17.17 -8.02
CA ALA A 83 6.70 18.53 -7.92
C ALA A 83 5.58 19.57 -7.71
N ASN A 84 4.31 19.20 -7.88
CA ASN A 84 3.18 20.05 -7.53
C ASN A 84 2.93 20.02 -6.01
N PRO A 85 2.94 21.17 -5.32
CA PRO A 85 2.71 21.24 -3.87
C PRO A 85 1.30 20.80 -3.45
N ALA A 86 0.34 20.76 -4.37
CA ALA A 86 -1.02 20.30 -4.12
C ALA A 86 -1.20 18.78 -4.33
N HIS A 87 -0.11 18.01 -4.49
CA HIS A 87 -0.22 16.56 -4.59
C HIS A 87 -0.79 15.95 -3.31
N LEU A 88 -1.55 14.87 -3.47
CA LEU A 88 -1.93 14.02 -2.34
C LEU A 88 -0.95 12.86 -2.27
N ARG A 89 -0.52 12.52 -1.05
CA ARG A 89 0.35 11.39 -0.83
C ARG A 89 -0.04 10.64 0.43
N ALA A 90 0.12 9.32 0.37
CA ALA A 90 0.06 8.45 1.53
C ALA A 90 1.31 7.56 1.54
N HIS A 91 1.69 7.07 2.72
CA HIS A 91 2.88 6.26 2.86
C HIS A 91 2.72 5.22 3.96
N MET A 92 3.47 4.14 3.84
CA MET A 92 3.57 3.10 4.86
C MET A 92 4.98 2.51 4.85
N LYS A 93 5.33 1.77 5.91
CA LYS A 93 6.57 1.00 5.94
C LYS A 93 6.50 -0.14 4.91
N THR A 94 7.55 -0.32 4.14
CA THR A 94 7.65 -1.42 3.17
C THR A 94 7.50 -2.76 3.89
N GLU A 95 8.17 -2.94 5.04
CA GLU A 95 8.06 -4.16 5.86
C GLU A 95 6.62 -4.49 6.29
N GLN A 96 5.82 -3.46 6.58
CA GLN A 96 4.40 -3.64 6.90
C GLN A 96 3.67 -4.17 5.67
N ALA A 97 3.87 -3.55 4.50
CA ALA A 97 3.24 -3.98 3.26
C ALA A 97 3.60 -5.43 2.88
N LEU A 98 4.84 -5.84 3.14
CA LEU A 98 5.30 -7.21 2.86
C LEU A 98 4.76 -8.26 3.87
N SER A 99 4.53 -7.82 5.11
CA SER A 99 3.99 -8.68 6.18
C SER A 99 2.47 -8.81 6.12
N THR A 100 1.78 -7.87 5.46
CA THR A 100 0.34 -7.90 5.26
C THR A 100 -0.04 -8.87 4.13
N PRO A 101 -0.87 -9.90 4.39
CA PRO A 101 -1.41 -10.75 3.34
C PRO A 101 -2.30 -9.97 2.37
N GLU A 102 -2.31 -10.36 1.09
CA GLU A 102 -3.15 -9.73 0.06
C GLU A 102 -4.63 -9.74 0.46
N GLU A 103 -5.12 -10.86 0.97
CA GLU A 103 -6.50 -11.04 1.42
C GLU A 103 -6.90 -10.03 2.49
N GLN A 104 -6.00 -9.72 3.44
CA GLN A 104 -6.27 -8.74 4.48
C GLN A 104 -6.35 -7.32 3.91
N SER A 105 -5.48 -7.00 2.95
CA SER A 105 -5.50 -5.69 2.28
C SER A 105 -6.76 -5.49 1.44
N PHE A 106 -7.21 -6.54 0.76
CA PHE A 106 -8.46 -6.53 0.02
C PHE A 106 -9.65 -6.36 0.96
N ALA A 107 -9.74 -7.14 2.03
CA ALA A 107 -10.80 -6.98 3.04
C ALA A 107 -10.86 -5.54 3.57
N ARG A 108 -9.70 -4.92 3.85
CA ARG A 108 -9.63 -3.51 4.27
C ARG A 108 -10.13 -2.54 3.21
N THR A 109 -9.78 -2.77 1.94
CA THR A 109 -10.26 -1.97 0.80
C THR A 109 -11.79 -2.04 0.68
N GLN A 110 -12.38 -3.20 0.95
CA GLN A 110 -13.84 -3.40 0.93
C GLN A 110 -14.54 -2.67 2.08
N GLN A 111 -13.94 -2.70 3.28
CA GLN A 111 -14.44 -1.94 4.43
C GLN A 111 -14.47 -0.44 4.13
N LEU A 112 -13.43 0.09 3.47
CA LEU A 112 -13.35 1.50 3.07
C LEU A 112 -14.35 1.88 1.96
N ALA A 113 -14.82 0.91 1.16
CA ALA A 113 -15.85 1.13 0.15
C ALA A 113 -17.27 1.18 0.75
N SER A 114 -17.45 0.70 1.98
CA SER A 114 -18.74 0.61 2.67
C SER A 114 -18.83 1.72 3.74
N PRO A 115 -19.75 2.70 3.66
CA PRO A 115 -19.83 3.78 4.65
C PRO A 115 -20.40 3.37 6.03
N ALA A 116 -20.36 2.08 6.40
CA ALA A 116 -20.76 1.58 7.71
C ALA A 116 -19.88 0.38 8.12
N GLU A 117 -19.47 0.34 9.39
CA GLU A 117 -18.63 -0.66 10.06
C GLU A 117 -17.11 -0.58 9.83
N GLN A 118 -16.50 0.41 10.48
CA GLN A 118 -15.07 0.40 10.83
C GLN A 118 -14.78 -0.75 11.83
N VAL A 119 -14.57 -1.96 11.33
CA VAL A 119 -13.92 -3.03 12.11
C VAL A 119 -12.41 -2.85 12.00
N GLN A 120 -11.84 -2.31 13.08
CA GLN A 120 -10.41 -2.16 13.34
C GLN A 120 -9.65 -3.47 13.06
N PRO A 121 -8.49 -3.45 12.37
CA PRO A 121 -7.57 -4.58 12.38
C PRO A 121 -7.02 -4.74 13.82
N PRO A 122 -6.94 -5.97 14.37
CA PRO A 122 -6.38 -6.18 15.69
C PRO A 122 -4.91 -5.78 15.71
N GLU A 123 -4.54 -4.93 16.66
CA GLU A 123 -3.16 -4.73 17.08
C GLU A 123 -2.52 -6.11 17.37
N PRO A 124 -1.29 -6.39 16.92
CA PRO A 124 -0.59 -7.59 17.35
C PRO A 124 -0.37 -7.47 18.86
N THR A 125 -1.16 -8.25 19.61
CA THR A 125 -0.99 -8.53 21.04
C THR A 125 0.47 -8.89 21.31
N GLN A 126 1.25 -7.92 21.76
CA GLN A 126 2.49 -8.20 22.47
C GLN A 126 2.09 -8.74 23.83
N THR A 127 2.08 -10.07 23.92
CA THR A 127 1.95 -10.85 25.13
C THR A 127 2.97 -10.36 26.17
N PRO A 128 2.57 -9.83 27.34
CA PRO A 128 3.48 -9.80 28.46
C PRO A 128 3.64 -11.25 28.93
N ARG A 129 4.84 -11.81 28.77
CA ARG A 129 5.24 -13.04 29.45
C ARG A 129 4.94 -12.89 30.95
N LEU A 130 4.12 -13.78 31.48
CA LEU A 130 3.99 -14.00 32.92
C LEU A 130 5.36 -14.34 33.54
N GLY A 131 5.61 -13.76 34.72
CA GLY A 131 6.50 -14.30 35.76
C GLY A 131 7.98 -13.96 35.59
N GLN A 132 8.49 -13.09 36.47
CA GLN A 132 9.23 -13.48 37.70
C GLN A 132 9.29 -12.28 38.65
#